data_AF-A0A533ZT37-F1
#
_entry.id   AF-A0A533ZT37-F1
#
_cell.length_a   1.000
_cell.length_b   1.000
_cell.length_c   1.000
_cell.angle_alpha   90.00
_cell.angle_beta   90.00
_cell.angle_gamma   90.00
#
_symmetry.space_group_name_H-M   'P 1'
#
loop_
_entity.id
_entity.type
_entity.pdbx_description
1 polymer ?
#
loop_
_entity_poly.entity_id
_entity_poly.type
_entity_poly.pdbx_seq_one_letter_code
_entity_poly.pdbx_strand_id
1 'polypeptide(L)'
;MLESMLLTLWLMSASMPEGCAVTGTVFHSTEQTFALLHSDCLIDIQRQDRWIIMTSPRWVVAVEIPPTFGKRQFTYSWGSPWALFGAGPTTSEWIPVAVGHRTGL
;
A
#
# COMPACT_ATOMS: atom_id res chain seq x y z
N MET A 1 -3.67 17.87 15.79
CA MET A 1 -3.33 16.45 15.51
C MET A 1 -3.30 16.15 14.02
N LEU A 2 -4.25 16.63 13.21
CA LEU A 2 -4.27 16.45 11.75
C LEU A 2 -3.02 17.02 11.05
N GLU A 3 -2.55 18.19 11.47
CA GLU A 3 -1.35 18.85 10.91
C GLU A 3 -0.09 18.00 11.09
N SER A 4 0.07 17.34 12.24
CA SER A 4 1.22 16.47 12.53
C SER A 4 1.21 15.20 11.68
N MET A 5 0.03 14.65 11.36
CA MET A 5 -0.11 13.52 10.45
C MET A 5 0.22 13.94 9.00
N LEU A 6 -0.24 15.11 8.58
CA LEU A 6 0.08 15.64 7.25
C LEU A 6 1.57 15.94 7.08
N LEU A 7 2.21 16.53 8.09
CA LEU A 7 3.66 16.80 8.10
C LEU A 7 4.49 15.52 8.06
N THR A 8 4.08 14.50 8.82
CA THR A 8 4.77 13.20 8.77
C THR A 8 4.60 12.56 7.39
N LEU A 9 3.39 12.48 6.83
CA LEU A 9 3.19 11.97 5.46
C LEU A 9 4.08 12.68 4.43
N TRP A 10 4.22 14.00 4.52
CA TRP A 10 5.10 14.80 3.66
C TRP A 10 6.59 14.49 3.85
N LEU A 11 7.05 14.28 5.08
CA LEU A 11 8.43 13.90 5.34
C LEU A 11 8.76 12.49 4.80
N MET A 12 7.75 11.63 4.65
CA MET A 12 7.93 10.26 4.14
C MET A 12 8.14 10.25 2.63
N SER A 13 7.42 11.11 1.90
CA SER A 13 7.60 11.28 0.46
C SER A 13 8.95 11.92 0.13
N ALA A 14 9.43 12.88 0.93
CA ALA A 14 10.69 13.59 0.69
C ALA A 14 11.96 12.71 0.71
N SER A 15 11.89 11.51 1.28
CA SER A 15 13.03 10.57 1.36
C SER A 15 13.10 9.54 0.22
N MET A 16 12.10 9.53 -0.67
CA MET A 16 12.02 8.61 -1.81
C MET A 16 12.06 9.40 -3.12
N PRO A 17 12.43 8.76 -4.25
CA PRO A 17 12.31 9.38 -5.56
C PRO A 17 10.87 9.87 -5.79
N GLU A 18 10.71 11.07 -6.37
CA GLU A 18 9.40 11.53 -6.80
C GLU A 18 8.76 10.48 -7.72
N GLY A 19 7.48 10.14 -7.45
CA GLY A 19 6.74 9.19 -8.28
C GLY A 19 6.78 7.73 -7.82
N CYS A 20 7.42 7.42 -6.70
CA CYS A 20 7.50 6.06 -6.19
C CYS A 20 6.13 5.40 -6.02
N ALA A 21 5.92 4.26 -6.69
CA ALA A 21 4.64 3.55 -6.68
C ALA A 21 4.80 2.05 -6.47
N VAL A 22 3.77 1.46 -5.86
CA VAL A 22 3.55 0.01 -5.81
C VAL A 22 2.29 -0.29 -6.59
N THR A 23 2.39 -1.12 -7.61
CA THR A 23 1.26 -1.48 -8.47
C THR A 23 1.20 -2.97 -8.70
N GLY A 24 0.03 -3.49 -9.03
CA GLY A 24 -0.10 -4.88 -9.42
C GLY A 24 -1.52 -5.42 -9.28
N THR A 25 -1.63 -6.73 -9.17
CA THR A 25 -2.90 -7.42 -9.05
C THR A 25 -3.04 -8.03 -7.66
N VAL A 26 -4.22 -7.87 -7.07
CA VAL A 26 -4.66 -8.60 -5.88
C VAL A 26 -5.86 -9.45 -6.23
N PHE A 27 -5.85 -10.72 -5.81
CA PHE A 27 -6.98 -11.62 -5.95
C PHE A 27 -7.39 -12.14 -4.58
N HIS A 28 -8.70 -12.10 -4.31
CA HIS A 28 -9.28 -12.60 -3.07
C HIS A 28 -10.45 -13.55 -3.37
N SER A 29 -10.44 -14.73 -2.74
CA SER A 29 -11.57 -15.67 -2.71
C SER A 29 -11.67 -16.32 -1.33
N THR A 30 -12.69 -17.16 -1.15
CA THR A 30 -12.86 -17.99 0.06
C THR A 30 -11.72 -18.98 0.29
N GLU A 31 -11.05 -19.40 -0.78
CA GLU A 31 -10.02 -20.44 -0.74
C GLU A 31 -8.62 -19.85 -0.61
N GLN A 32 -8.37 -18.71 -1.27
CA GLN A 32 -7.04 -18.14 -1.34
C GLN A 32 -7.05 -16.63 -1.52
N THR A 33 -5.97 -16.01 -1.03
CA THR A 33 -5.66 -14.60 -1.27
C THR A 33 -4.23 -14.50 -1.74
N PHE A 34 -4.00 -13.88 -2.89
CA PHE A 34 -2.64 -13.63 -3.39
C PHE A 34 -2.51 -12.21 -3.95
N ALA A 35 -1.28 -11.69 -3.90
CA ALA A 35 -0.93 -10.38 -4.41
C ALA A 35 0.34 -10.50 -5.26
N LEU A 36 0.26 -10.05 -6.51
CA LEU A 36 1.38 -9.97 -7.45
C LEU A 36 1.66 -8.49 -7.67
N LEU A 37 2.60 -7.96 -6.90
CA LEU A 37 2.89 -6.54 -6.80
C LEU A 37 4.33 -6.25 -7.21
N HIS A 38 4.53 -5.06 -7.78
CA HIS A 38 5.82 -4.56 -8.21
C HIS A 38 5.96 -3.11 -7.75
N SER A 39 7.20 -2.71 -7.47
CA SER A 39 7.56 -1.32 -7.23
C SER A 39 8.73 -0.92 -8.10
N ASP A 40 8.71 0.34 -8.54
CA ASP A 40 9.81 1.02 -9.21
C ASP A 40 10.87 1.56 -8.22
N CYS A 41 10.72 1.27 -6.93
CA CYS A 41 11.58 1.72 -5.85
C CYS A 41 12.16 0.57 -5.02
N LEU A 42 13.12 0.91 -4.16
CA LEU A 42 13.68 0.02 -3.14
C LEU A 42 12.70 -0.17 -1.96
N ILE A 43 11.56 -0.80 -2.24
CA ILE A 43 10.54 -1.17 -1.25
C ILE A 43 10.44 -2.69 -1.23
N ASP A 44 10.57 -3.30 -0.06
CA ASP A 44 10.23 -4.70 0.13
C ASP A 44 8.70 -4.84 0.27
N ILE A 45 8.12 -5.79 -0.46
CA ILE A 45 6.67 -6.02 -0.48
C ILE A 45 6.40 -7.43 0.00
N GLN A 46 5.63 -7.52 1.07
CA GLN A 46 5.20 -8.79 1.65
C GLN A 46 3.68 -8.83 1.73
N ARG A 47 3.13 -10.03 1.60
CA ARG A 47 1.72 -10.27 1.89
C ARG A 47 1.62 -11.21 3.09
N GLN A 48 1.00 -10.73 4.16
CA GLN A 48 0.72 -11.49 5.37
C GLN A 48 -0.80 -11.54 5.55
N ASP A 49 -1.39 -12.71 5.36
CA ASP A 49 -2.84 -12.91 5.34
C ASP A 49 -3.56 -11.90 4.40
N ARG A 50 -4.35 -11.00 4.98
CA ARG A 50 -5.10 -9.95 4.30
C ARG A 50 -4.36 -8.62 4.26
N TRP A 51 -3.08 -8.57 4.61
CA TRP A 51 -2.28 -7.36 4.64
C TRP A 51 -1.21 -7.37 3.55
N ILE A 52 -1.12 -6.26 2.84
CA ILE A 52 0.03 -5.91 2.01
C ILE A 52 0.91 -5.01 2.85
N ILE A 53 2.11 -5.48 3.17
CA ILE A 53 3.10 -4.77 3.99
C ILE A 53 4.22 -4.32 3.06
N MET A 54 4.44 -3.02 3.01
CA MET A 54 5.42 -2.37 2.16
C MET A 54 6.44 -1.66 3.05
N THR A 55 7.70 -2.06 2.93
CA THR A 55 8.76 -1.63 3.84
C THR A 55 9.84 -0.89 3.07
N SER A 56 10.07 0.36 3.43
CA SER A 56 11.23 1.14 3.01
C SER A 56 12.35 1.05 4.06
N PRO A 57 13.49 1.72 3.87
CA PRO A 57 14.55 1.76 4.89
C PRO A 57 14.08 2.32 6.25
N ARG A 58 13.11 3.23 6.27
CA ARG A 58 12.69 3.94 7.50
C ARG A 58 11.23 3.70 7.91
N TRP A 59 10.40 3.19 7.00
CA TRP A 59 8.95 3.18 7.18
C TRP A 59 8.35 1.85 6.77
N VAL A 60 7.28 1.50 7.46
CA VAL A 60 6.40 0.38 7.13
C VAL A 60 5.03 0.96 6.85
N VAL A 61 4.48 0.60 5.69
CA VAL A 61 3.11 0.90 5.29
C VAL A 61 2.35 -0.41 5.18
N ALA A 62 1.23 -0.53 5.86
CA ALA A 62 0.36 -1.69 5.79
C ALA A 62 -1.01 -1.30 5.21
N VAL A 63 -1.49 -2.10 4.27
CA VAL A 63 -2.79 -1.91 3.62
C VAL A 63 -3.58 -3.19 3.74
N GLU A 64 -4.82 -3.09 4.20
CA GLU A 64 -5.72 -4.23 4.27
C GLU A 64 -6.35 -4.50 2.90
N ILE A 65 -6.32 -5.75 2.45
CA ILE A 65 -7.03 -6.21 1.27
C ILE A 65 -8.52 -6.27 1.64
N PRO A 66 -9.40 -5.54 0.92
CA PRO A 66 -10.82 -5.57 1.24
C PRO A 66 -11.42 -6.96 1.00
N PRO A 67 -12.48 -7.36 1.72
CA PRO A 67 -13.08 -8.70 1.61
C PRO A 67 -13.84 -8.94 0.30
N THR A 68 -13.82 -7.98 -0.62
CA THR A 68 -14.44 -8.10 -1.94
C THR A 68 -13.72 -9.16 -2.77
N PHE A 69 -14.49 -10.16 -3.21
CA PHE A 69 -13.97 -11.25 -4.03
C PHE A 69 -13.59 -10.82 -5.45
N GLY A 70 -12.67 -11.59 -6.03
CA GLY A 70 -12.23 -11.44 -7.41
C GLY A 70 -10.88 -10.72 -7.53
N LYS A 71 -10.52 -10.48 -8.79
CA LYS A 71 -9.27 -9.83 -9.20
C LYS A 71 -9.45 -8.32 -9.20
N ARG A 72 -8.54 -7.59 -8.56
CA ARG A 72 -8.48 -6.13 -8.55
C ARG A 72 -7.07 -5.64 -8.83
N GLN A 73 -6.97 -4.51 -9.52
CA GLN A 73 -5.75 -3.76 -9.68
C GLN A 73 -5.49 -2.99 -8.38
N PHE A 74 -4.29 -3.12 -7.85
CA PHE A 74 -3.79 -2.37 -6.71
C PHE A 74 -2.84 -1.28 -7.19
N THR A 75 -3.00 -0.08 -6.63
CA THR A 75 -2.07 1.04 -6.81
C THR A 75 -1.88 1.77 -5.49
N TYR A 76 -0.63 2.01 -5.12
CA TYR A 76 -0.26 2.83 -3.99
C TYR A 76 0.90 3.74 -4.36
N SER A 77 0.72 5.05 -4.20
CA SER A 77 1.81 6.03 -4.29
C SER A 77 2.43 6.20 -2.91
N TRP A 78 3.75 6.11 -2.82
CA TRP A 78 4.45 6.16 -1.53
C TRP A 78 4.18 7.47 -0.78
N GLY A 79 3.85 7.36 0.50
CA GLY A 79 3.49 8.51 1.34
C GLY A 79 2.04 8.95 1.22
N SER A 80 1.25 8.36 0.30
CA SER A 80 -0.20 8.57 0.26
C SER A 80 -0.86 8.01 1.54
N PRO A 81 -1.92 8.66 2.07
CA PRO A 81 -2.72 8.09 3.15
C PRO A 81 -3.65 6.96 2.68
N TRP A 82 -3.78 6.77 1.36
CA TRP A 82 -4.73 5.85 0.76
C TRP A 82 -4.08 5.01 -0.34
N ALA A 83 -4.51 3.75 -0.43
CA ALA A 83 -4.26 2.88 -1.56
C ALA A 83 -5.55 2.67 -2.37
N LEU A 84 -5.42 2.41 -3.65
CA LEU A 84 -6.54 2.22 -4.57
C LEU A 84 -6.64 0.75 -4.98
N PHE A 85 -7.84 0.19 -4.85
CA PHE A 85 -8.20 -1.11 -5.42
C PHE A 85 -9.26 -0.90 -6.50
N GLY A 86 -8.92 -1.14 -7.76
CA GLY A 86 -9.83 -0.98 -8.91
C GLY A 86 -10.19 -2.30 -9.58
N ALA A 87 -11.45 -2.47 -9.99
CA ALA A 87 -11.90 -3.50 -10.93
C ALA A 87 -12.59 -2.83 -12.12
N GLY A 88 -11.80 -2.53 -13.16
CA GLY A 88 -12.32 -1.90 -14.39
C GLY A 88 -12.76 -0.43 -14.21
N PRO A 89 -13.53 0.13 -15.16
CA PRO A 89 -13.76 1.57 -15.27
C PRO A 89 -14.73 2.17 -14.23
N THR A 90 -15.42 1.35 -13.43
CA THR A 90 -16.54 1.82 -12.60
C THR A 90 -16.49 1.40 -11.12
N THR A 91 -15.60 0.48 -10.73
CA THR A 91 -15.50 0.06 -9.33
C THR A 91 -14.09 0.28 -8.80
N SER A 92 -13.95 1.31 -7.97
CA SER A 92 -12.70 1.69 -7.32
C SER A 92 -12.96 1.92 -5.84
N GLU A 93 -12.08 1.39 -5.00
CA GLU A 93 -12.18 1.47 -3.55
C GLU A 93 -10.88 2.06 -3.00
N TRP A 94 -11.00 3.15 -2.23
CA TRP A 94 -9.86 3.79 -1.56
C TRP A 94 -9.76 3.26 -0.13
N ILE A 95 -8.63 2.64 0.18
CA ILE A 95 -8.38 1.98 1.46
C ILE A 95 -7.34 2.79 2.24
N PRO A 96 -7.63 3.16 3.50
CA PRO A 96 -6.66 3.87 4.32
C PRO A 96 -5.46 2.97 4.61
N VAL A 97 -4.29 3.58 4.68
CA VAL A 97 -3.05 2.86 5.00
C VAL A 97 -2.65 3.11 6.46
N ALA A 98 -2.16 2.07 7.12
CA ALA A 98 -1.48 2.22 8.41
C ALA A 98 0.00 2.51 8.14
N VAL A 99 0.56 3.51 8.83
CA VAL A 99 1.96 3.90 8.69
C VAL A 99 2.65 3.81 10.03
N GLY A 100 3.84 3.20 10.05
CA GLY A 100 4.69 3.14 11.21
C GLY A 100 6.15 3.32 10.84
N HIS A 101 6.96 3.76 11.81
CA HIS A 101 8.40 3.70 11.67
C HIS A 101 8.83 2.24 11.57
N ARG A 102 9.81 1.96 10.70
CA ARG A 102 10.52 0.68 10.75
C ARG A 102 11.38 0.69 12.00
N THR A 103 10.89 0.06 13.06
CA THR A 103 11.68 -0.21 14.26
C THR A 103 12.68 -1.32 13.93
N GLY A 104 13.88 -0.93 13.51
CA GLY A 104 15.04 -1.83 13.54
C GLY A 104 15.64 -1.81 14.94
N LEU A 105 15.96 -2.99 15.47
CA LEU A 105 16.85 -3.19 16.63
C LEU A 105 18.17 -2.43 16.47
#